data_AF-A0A6B1B3F2-F1
#
_entry.id   AF-A0A6B1B3F2-F1
#
_cell.length_a   1.000
_cell.length_b   1.000
_cell.length_c   1.000
_cell.angle_alpha   90.00
_cell.angle_beta   90.00
_cell.angle_gamma   90.00
#
_symmetry.space_group_name_H-M   'P 1'
#
loop_
_entity.id
_entity.type
_entity.pdbx_description
1 polymer ?
#
loop_
_entity_poly.entity_id
_entity_poly.type
_entity_poly.pdbx_seq_one_letter_code
_entity_poly.pdbx_strand_id
1 'polypeptide(L)'
;MTLAKPVAIYLKLVAAAVVVNFFVYPFYGPGESPDDPANLDVWLVLNWFMAAALVAALLTTWQRRAANPHDRNARAMFVATVVMTIAFVPNWFSATWAHGGNGTIWHIIDTTMPVLLWIEGHRLWKSS
;
A
#
# COMPACT_ATOMS: atom_id res chain seq x y z
N MET A 1 22.23 1.43 13.77
CA MET A 1 21.17 2.27 13.18
C MET A 1 19.95 1.39 12.97
N THR A 2 18.83 1.69 13.64
CA THR A 2 17.58 0.96 13.45
C THR A 2 17.00 1.29 12.07
N LEU A 3 16.67 0.28 11.27
CA LEU A 3 16.07 0.43 9.93
C LEU A 3 14.67 1.09 9.95
N ALA A 4 14.16 1.44 11.14
CA ALA A 4 12.84 2.04 11.33
C ALA A 4 12.64 3.36 10.58
N LYS A 5 13.64 4.27 10.58
CA LYS A 5 13.51 5.57 9.87
C LYS A 5 13.46 5.41 8.34
N PRO A 6 14.38 4.65 7.71
CA PRO A 6 14.27 4.36 6.28
C PRO A 6 12.94 3.69 5.90
N VAL A 7 12.48 2.70 6.67
CA VAL A 7 11.19 2.03 6.41
C VAL A 7 10.03 3.01 6.58
N ALA A 8 10.05 3.86 7.60
CA ALA A 8 9.03 4.89 7.81
C ALA A 8 8.92 5.85 6.61
N ILE A 9 10.06 6.31 6.09
CA ILE A 9 10.12 7.18 4.90
C ILE A 9 9.55 6.44 3.70
N TYR A 10 9.99 5.20 3.46
CA TYR A 10 9.54 4.39 2.34
C TYR A 10 8.01 4.19 2.35
N LEU A 11 7.43 3.80 3.48
CA LEU A 11 5.97 3.62 3.60
C LEU A 11 5.20 4.91 3.30
N LYS A 12 5.70 6.05 3.79
CA LYS A 12 5.08 7.37 3.53
C LYS A 12 5.22 7.81 2.08
N LEU A 13 6.35 7.53 1.43
CA LEU A 13 6.55 7.84 0.01
C LEU A 13 5.63 7.02 -0.88
N VAL A 14 5.48 5.72 -0.62
CA VAL A 14 4.54 4.88 -1.36
C VAL A 14 3.10 5.35 -1.13
N ALA A 15 2.71 5.65 0.11
CA ALA A 15 1.39 6.21 0.40
C ALA A 15 1.12 7.51 -0.38
N ALA A 16 2.08 8.43 -0.40
CA ALA A 16 1.95 9.69 -1.14
C ALA A 16 1.88 9.46 -2.65
N ALA A 17 2.68 8.54 -3.21
CA ALA A 17 2.67 8.22 -4.63
C ALA A 17 1.31 7.66 -5.09
N VAL A 18 0.71 6.76 -4.30
CA VAL A 18 -0.64 6.22 -4.57
C VAL A 18 -1.68 7.33 -4.51
N VAL A 19 -1.63 8.22 -3.51
CA VAL A 19 -2.55 9.35 -3.42
C VAL A 19 -2.42 10.29 -4.61
N VAL A 20 -1.19 10.63 -5.00
CA VAL A 20 -0.95 11.50 -6.16
C VAL A 20 -1.46 10.85 -7.44
N ASN A 21 -1.18 9.57 -7.66
CA ASN A 21 -1.56 8.90 -8.90
C ASN A 21 -3.07 8.70 -9.04
N PHE A 22 -3.79 8.34 -7.98
CA PHE A 22 -5.22 7.99 -8.09
C PHE A 22 -6.19 9.09 -7.63
N PHE A 23 -5.70 10.15 -6.97
CA PHE A 23 -6.57 11.24 -6.49
C PHE A 23 -6.16 12.62 -6.98
N VAL A 24 -4.92 12.82 -7.46
CA VAL A 24 -4.47 14.12 -7.95
C VAL A 24 -4.36 14.08 -9.46
N TYR A 25 -3.64 13.10 -10.01
CA TYR A 25 -3.41 12.99 -11.45
C TYR A 25 -4.69 12.89 -12.30
N PRO A 26 -5.76 12.18 -11.90
CA PRO A 26 -6.99 12.10 -12.70
C PRO A 26 -7.71 13.45 -12.85
N PHE A 27 -7.39 14.43 -11.99
CA PHE A 27 -7.96 15.79 -12.04
C PHE A 27 -7.10 16.78 -12.84
N TYR A 28 -5.83 16.45 -13.13
CA TYR A 28 -4.84 17.39 -13.69
C TYR A 28 -4.05 16.86 -14.89
N GLY A 29 -4.20 15.60 -15.29
CA GLY A 29 -3.50 14.97 -16.42
C GLY A 29 -4.35 14.83 -17.70
N PRO A 30 -3.72 14.67 -18.89
CA PRO A 30 -4.43 14.33 -20.12
C PRO A 30 -5.15 12.99 -19.93
N GLY A 31 -6.43 12.94 -20.29
CA GLY A 31 -7.39 11.90 -19.89
C GLY A 31 -6.85 10.47 -19.95
N GLU A 32 -7.14 9.73 -18.87
CA GLU A 32 -6.86 8.30 -18.72
C GLU A 32 -7.62 7.50 -19.77
N SER A 33 -7.00 7.31 -20.95
CA SER A 33 -7.35 6.16 -21.78
C SER A 33 -6.67 4.94 -21.16
N PRO A 34 -7.42 3.86 -20.84
CA PRO A 34 -6.84 2.58 -20.44
C PRO A 34 -5.90 1.99 -21.50
N ASP A 35 -5.94 2.54 -22.72
CA ASP A 35 -5.17 2.09 -23.87
C ASP A 35 -3.84 2.87 -24.04
N ASP A 36 -3.52 3.82 -23.17
CA ASP A 36 -2.22 4.50 -23.19
C ASP A 36 -1.14 3.65 -22.51
N PRO A 37 -0.19 3.06 -23.25
CA PRO A 37 0.85 2.20 -22.69
C PRO A 37 1.71 2.89 -21.63
N ALA A 38 1.85 4.22 -21.66
CA ALA A 38 2.60 4.96 -20.65
C ALA A 38 1.93 4.92 -19.26
N ASN A 39 0.60 4.84 -19.20
CA ASN A 39 -0.14 4.71 -17.93
C ASN A 39 -0.05 3.29 -17.36
N LEU A 40 0.01 2.28 -18.24
CA LEU A 40 0.14 0.89 -17.84
C LEU A 40 1.47 0.62 -17.11
N ASP A 41 2.57 1.21 -17.60
CA ASP A 41 3.89 1.08 -16.99
C ASP A 41 3.97 1.71 -15.59
N VAL A 42 3.41 2.92 -15.43
CA VAL A 42 3.37 3.61 -14.12
C VAL A 42 2.52 2.84 -13.12
N TRP A 43 1.35 2.33 -13.54
CA TRP A 43 0.48 1.52 -12.70
C TRP A 43 1.16 0.22 -12.23
N LEU A 44 1.86 -0.47 -13.13
CA LEU A 44 2.60 -1.69 -12.80
C LEU A 44 3.71 -1.42 -11.78
N VAL A 45 4.52 -0.37 -12.01
CA VAL A 45 5.61 0.02 -11.10
C VAL A 45 5.07 0.41 -9.72
N LEU A 46 3.96 1.15 -9.67
CA LEU A 46 3.33 1.53 -8.41
C LEU A 46 2.82 0.32 -7.64
N ASN A 47 2.23 -0.67 -8.33
CA ASN A 47 1.80 -1.93 -7.71
C ASN A 47 2.97 -2.71 -7.11
N TRP A 48 4.14 -2.74 -7.75
CA TRP A 48 5.34 -3.35 -7.16
C TRP A 48 5.77 -2.64 -5.87
N PHE A 49 5.74 -1.30 -5.85
CA PHE A 49 6.05 -0.54 -4.63
C PHE A 49 5.01 -0.75 -3.54
N MET A 50 3.73 -0.83 -3.88
CA MET A 50 2.65 -1.16 -2.94
C MET A 50 2.83 -2.55 -2.34
N ALA A 51 3.18 -3.55 -3.15
CA ALA A 51 3.46 -4.91 -2.68
C ALA A 51 4.62 -4.94 -1.68
N ALA A 52 5.73 -4.29 -2.00
CA ALA A 52 6.89 -4.22 -1.12
C ALA A 52 6.59 -3.42 0.17
N ALA A 53 5.79 -2.35 0.09
CA ALA A 53 5.33 -1.59 1.24
C ALA A 53 4.41 -2.42 2.16
N LEU A 54 3.50 -3.23 1.60
CA LEU A 54 2.68 -4.16 2.37
C LEU A 54 3.52 -5.20 3.09
N VAL A 55 4.55 -5.77 2.45
CA VAL A 55 5.46 -6.72 3.09
C VAL A 55 6.18 -6.07 4.27
N ALA A 56 6.70 -4.84 4.08
CA ALA A 56 7.34 -4.10 5.17
C ALA A 56 6.37 -3.78 6.31
N ALA A 57 5.13 -3.37 6.00
CA ALA A 57 4.08 -3.13 6.98
C ALA A 57 3.67 -4.41 7.73
N LEU A 58 3.58 -5.55 7.04
CA LEU A 58 3.28 -6.86 7.65
C LEU A 58 4.37 -7.25 8.63
N LEU A 59 5.64 -7.17 8.21
CA LEU A 59 6.78 -7.52 9.05
C LEU A 59 6.84 -6.64 10.31
N THR A 60 6.67 -5.34 10.16
CA THR A 60 6.75 -4.39 11.28
C THR A 60 5.58 -4.52 12.26
N THR A 61 4.35 -4.68 11.75
CA THR A 61 3.16 -4.93 12.58
C THR A 61 3.19 -6.30 13.25
N TRP A 62 3.73 -7.33 12.57
CA TRP A 62 3.94 -8.66 13.14
C TRP A 62 4.96 -8.64 14.28
N GLN A 63 6.13 -8.03 14.06
CA GLN A 63 7.15 -7.86 15.11
C GLN A 63 6.60 -7.14 16.34
N ARG A 64 5.83 -6.06 16.12
CA ARG A 64 5.18 -5.33 17.21
C ARG A 64 4.18 -6.19 17.97
N ARG A 65 3.33 -6.95 17.26
CA ARG A 65 2.38 -7.87 17.87
C ARG A 65 3.07 -8.99 18.65
N ALA A 66 4.18 -9.50 18.15
CA ALA A 66 4.97 -10.52 18.84
C ALA A 66 5.62 -9.97 20.12
N ALA A 67 6.10 -8.72 20.09
CA ALA A 67 6.67 -8.06 21.26
C ALA A 67 5.63 -7.69 22.33
N ASN A 68 4.40 -7.33 21.93
CA ASN A 68 3.31 -7.06 22.87
C ASN A 68 1.97 -7.65 22.38
N PRO A 69 1.65 -8.89 22.78
CA PRO A 69 0.44 -9.61 22.35
C PRO A 69 -0.87 -8.95 22.79
N HIS A 70 -0.83 -8.10 23.82
CA HIS A 70 -2.01 -7.44 24.39
C HIS A 70 -2.27 -6.04 23.81
N ASP A 71 -1.37 -5.53 22.97
CA ASP A 71 -1.56 -4.25 22.26
C ASP A 71 -2.66 -4.40 21.18
N ARG A 72 -3.87 -3.91 21.52
CA ARG A 72 -5.03 -3.93 20.62
C ARG A 72 -4.77 -3.18 19.32
N ASN A 73 -3.99 -2.10 19.35
CA ASN A 73 -3.66 -1.31 18.16
C ASN A 73 -2.69 -2.08 17.25
N ALA A 74 -1.71 -2.78 17.83
CA ALA A 74 -0.80 -3.65 17.06
C ALA A 74 -1.57 -4.78 16.37
N ARG A 75 -2.53 -5.40 17.07
CA ARG A 75 -3.40 -6.44 16.48
C ARG A 75 -4.28 -5.88 15.37
N ALA A 76 -4.93 -4.75 15.59
CA ALA A 76 -5.80 -4.12 14.58
C ALA A 76 -5.01 -3.77 13.31
N MET A 77 -3.84 -3.15 13.46
CA MET A 77 -2.97 -2.84 12.33
C MET A 77 -2.51 -4.10 11.60
N PHE A 78 -2.07 -5.13 12.32
CA PHE A 78 -1.68 -6.39 11.69
C PHE A 78 -2.82 -7.01 10.88
N VAL A 79 -4.04 -7.07 11.44
CA VAL A 79 -5.21 -7.60 10.73
C VAL A 79 -5.54 -6.75 9.51
N ALA A 80 -5.53 -5.42 9.64
CA ALA A 80 -5.77 -4.51 8.52
C ALA A 80 -4.76 -4.74 7.38
N THR A 81 -3.47 -4.89 7.70
CA THR A 81 -2.43 -5.15 6.69
C THR A 81 -2.60 -6.52 6.03
N VAL A 82 -2.98 -7.55 6.79
CA VAL A 82 -3.28 -8.89 6.26
C VAL A 82 -4.48 -8.83 5.30
N VAL A 83 -5.58 -8.20 5.72
CA VAL A 83 -6.78 -8.02 4.86
C VAL A 83 -6.40 -7.27 3.59
N MET A 84 -5.60 -6.21 3.71
CA MET A 84 -5.14 -5.44 2.55
C MET A 84 -4.29 -6.29 1.60
N THR A 85 -3.42 -7.13 2.15
CA THR A 85 -2.58 -8.03 1.34
C THR A 85 -3.43 -9.09 0.61
N ILE A 86 -4.42 -9.66 1.30
CA ILE A 86 -5.36 -10.62 0.73
C ILE A 86 -6.26 -9.98 -0.33
N ALA A 87 -6.61 -8.70 -0.19
CA ALA A 87 -7.34 -7.98 -1.22
C ALA A 87 -6.44 -7.66 -2.43
N PHE A 88 -5.22 -7.19 -2.17
CA PHE A 88 -4.29 -6.71 -3.19
C PHE A 88 -3.71 -7.82 -4.07
N VAL A 89 -3.13 -8.87 -3.47
CA VAL A 89 -2.35 -9.88 -4.22
C VAL A 89 -3.20 -10.63 -5.26
N PRO A 90 -4.38 -11.18 -4.92
CA PRO A 90 -5.22 -11.86 -5.91
C PRO A 90 -5.74 -10.89 -6.97
N ASN A 91 -6.16 -9.68 -6.58
CA ASN A 91 -6.72 -8.70 -7.51
C ASN A 91 -5.66 -8.18 -8.50
N TRP A 92 -4.42 -7.99 -8.04
CA TRP A 92 -3.29 -7.65 -8.89
C TRP A 92 -2.87 -8.80 -9.82
N PHE A 93 -2.85 -10.03 -9.31
CA PHE A 93 -2.58 -11.21 -10.13
C PHE A 93 -3.62 -11.37 -11.24
N SER A 94 -4.91 -11.27 -10.90
CA SER A 94 -5.99 -11.37 -11.89
C SER A 94 -5.91 -10.24 -12.93
N ALA A 95 -5.65 -8.99 -12.50
CA ALA A 95 -5.55 -7.86 -13.41
C ALA A 95 -4.39 -8.02 -14.41
N THR A 96 -3.25 -8.57 -13.95
CA THR A 96 -2.03 -8.69 -14.76
C THR A 96 -2.02 -9.94 -15.65
N TRP A 97 -2.55 -11.07 -15.14
CA TRP A 97 -2.38 -12.38 -15.80
C TRP A 97 -3.69 -12.97 -16.34
N ALA A 98 -4.83 -12.60 -15.76
CA ALA A 98 -6.14 -13.11 -16.17
C ALA A 98 -6.95 -12.09 -17.00
N HIS A 99 -6.39 -10.91 -17.29
CA HIS A 99 -7.10 -9.80 -17.97
C HIS A 99 -8.45 -9.46 -17.31
N GLY A 100 -8.51 -9.60 -15.98
CA GLY A 100 -9.72 -9.34 -15.21
C GLY A 100 -9.38 -8.98 -13.77
N GLY A 101 -9.94 -7.91 -13.24
CA GLY A 101 -9.78 -7.48 -11.85
C GLY A 101 -11.05 -6.79 -11.40
N ASN A 102 -11.35 -6.82 -10.11
CA ASN A 102 -12.56 -6.17 -9.61
C ASN A 102 -12.26 -4.69 -9.33
N GLY A 103 -12.85 -3.80 -10.13
CA GLY A 103 -12.67 -2.35 -9.99
C GLY A 103 -13.08 -1.82 -8.61
N THR A 104 -14.11 -2.41 -7.97
CA THR A 104 -14.51 -2.05 -6.61
C THR A 104 -13.42 -2.42 -5.60
N ILE A 105 -12.75 -3.56 -5.77
CA ILE A 105 -11.63 -3.97 -4.92
C ILE A 105 -10.44 -3.03 -5.11
N TRP A 106 -10.16 -2.61 -6.35
CA TRP A 106 -9.14 -1.60 -6.63
C TRP A 106 -9.43 -0.27 -5.94
N HIS A 107 -10.65 0.25 -6.02
CA HIS A 107 -11.01 1.47 -5.29
C HIS A 107 -10.80 1.36 -3.78
N ILE A 108 -11.11 0.20 -3.19
CA ILE A 108 -10.85 -0.03 -1.76
C ILE A 108 -9.34 -0.03 -1.49
N ILE A 109 -8.55 -0.72 -2.30
CA ILE A 109 -7.09 -0.77 -2.19
C ILE A 109 -6.50 0.65 -2.29
N ASP A 110 -6.86 1.40 -3.33
CA ASP A 110 -6.27 2.71 -3.64
C ASP A 110 -6.65 3.77 -2.59
N THR A 111 -7.83 3.64 -1.96
CA THR A 111 -8.26 4.54 -0.88
C THR A 111 -7.66 4.18 0.48
N THR A 112 -7.63 2.89 0.82
CA THR A 112 -7.33 2.46 2.20
C THR A 112 -5.87 2.12 2.43
N MET A 113 -5.15 1.62 1.41
CA MET A 113 -3.74 1.28 1.52
C MET A 113 -2.87 2.50 1.88
N PRO A 114 -3.02 3.67 1.23
CA PRO A 114 -2.20 4.84 1.58
C PRO A 114 -2.36 5.25 3.04
N VAL A 115 -3.59 5.20 3.56
CA VAL A 115 -3.89 5.53 4.97
C VAL A 115 -3.17 4.56 5.90
N LEU A 116 -3.26 3.25 5.61
CA LEU A 116 -2.60 2.22 6.39
C LEU A 116 -1.07 2.41 6.41
N LEU A 117 -0.47 2.59 5.23
CA LEU A 117 0.97 2.80 5.08
C LEU A 117 1.43 4.08 5.78
N TRP A 118 0.63 5.15 5.70
CA TRP A 118 0.92 6.41 6.36
C TRP A 118 0.91 6.28 7.89
N ILE A 119 -0.11 5.62 8.45
CA ILE A 119 -0.24 5.38 9.89
C ILE A 119 0.97 4.58 10.41
N GLU A 120 1.32 3.49 9.73
CA GLU A 120 2.43 2.64 10.15
C GLU A 120 3.78 3.35 9.97
N GLY A 121 3.98 4.06 8.86
CA GLY A 121 5.17 4.87 8.65
C GLY A 121 5.32 5.98 9.69
N HIS A 122 4.22 6.64 10.07
CA HIS A 122 4.24 7.66 11.11
C HIS A 122 4.58 7.10 12.49
N ARG A 123 4.06 5.91 12.81
CA ARG A 123 4.40 5.21 14.05
C ARG A 123 5.90 4.89 14.11
N LEU A 124 6.43 4.26 13.05
CA LEU A 124 7.84 3.89 12.98
C LEU A 124 8.74 5.12 13.15
N TRP A 125 8.40 6.22 12.49
CA TRP A 125 9.09 7.50 12.62
C TRP A 125 9.15 8.00 14.07
N LYS A 126 8.02 7.98 14.79
CA LYS A 126 7.96 8.44 16.19
C LYS A 126 8.69 7.52 17.17
N SER A 127 8.82 6.24 16.83
CA SER A 127 9.46 5.24 17.70
C SER A 127 10.98 5.11 17.54
N SER A 128 11.62 5.94 16.70
CA SER A 128 13.05 5.81 16.33
C SER A 128 13.84 7.10 16.47
#